data_AF-A0A8C8GX52-F1
#
_entry.id   AF-A0A8C8GX52-F1
#
_cell.length_a   1.000
_cell.length_b   1.000
_cell.length_c   1.000
_cell.angle_alpha   90.00
_cell.angle_beta   90.00
_cell.angle_gamma   90.00
#
_symmetry.space_group_name_H-M   'P 1'
#
loop_
_entity.id
_entity.type
_entity.pdbx_description
1 polymer ?
#
loop_
_entity_poly.entity_id
_entity_poly.type
_entity_poly.pdbx_seq_one_letter_code
_entity_poly.pdbx_strand_id
1 'polypeptide(L)'
;MMPHFLCAVPHLCLCTNTQKCNRSRCDFSQFLLSSTSLGKHESTLLCLTQLEFSELRRPAKMPENAEAVSATLTTNRNCTIELTNVTTGYCLINPKVYMSSGFCYHPPQPTVRTTKTEVCSFTKDDDTATGAVGVLTYDLFHMQSRVCSERMAIMFSVPYDYNFYKNWLGVGVFEVARACDKQLYNHMYKEKDFSKFVRSEASGSGVEYKAQHVDLRATMSNVGKSIIKVELYDKLGHK
;
A
#
# COMPACT_ATOMS: atom_id res chain seq x y z
N MET A 1 -67.39 20.08 4.45
CA MET A 1 -67.99 19.38 3.29
C MET A 1 -66.81 18.92 2.42
N MET A 2 -66.47 17.63 2.46
CA MET A 2 -65.50 16.97 1.56
C MET A 2 -66.09 16.88 0.13
N PRO A 3 -65.40 16.38 -0.93
CA PRO A 3 -63.98 15.97 -1.11
C PRO A 3 -63.35 16.46 -2.46
N HIS A 4 -62.07 16.16 -2.71
CA HIS A 4 -61.63 15.21 -3.77
C HIS A 4 -60.11 15.25 -4.03
N PHE A 5 -59.46 14.13 -3.72
CA PHE A 5 -58.20 13.69 -4.33
C PHE A 5 -58.44 13.38 -5.81
N LEU A 6 -57.52 13.82 -6.68
CA LEU A 6 -57.27 13.17 -7.97
C LEU A 6 -55.76 13.08 -8.19
N CYS A 7 -55.30 11.84 -8.17
CA CYS A 7 -54.00 11.38 -8.61
C CYS A 7 -53.88 11.59 -10.13
N ALA A 8 -52.80 12.20 -10.60
CA ALA A 8 -52.42 12.16 -12.00
C ALA A 8 -50.89 12.12 -12.11
N VAL A 9 -50.37 10.90 -12.29
CA VAL A 9 -49.05 10.63 -12.83
C VAL A 9 -49.04 11.13 -14.29
N PRO A 10 -47.96 11.76 -14.77
CA PRO A 10 -47.47 11.34 -16.08
C PRO A 10 -45.95 11.18 -16.18
N HIS A 11 -45.58 10.07 -16.83
CA HIS A 11 -44.41 9.87 -17.68
C HIS A 11 -43.01 9.73 -17.04
N LEU A 12 -42.72 8.49 -16.64
CA LEU A 12 -41.42 7.87 -16.90
C LEU A 12 -41.14 7.93 -18.41
N CYS A 13 -40.15 8.70 -18.83
CA CYS A 13 -39.52 8.52 -20.14
C CYS A 13 -38.32 7.58 -19.94
N LEU A 14 -38.54 6.29 -20.20
CA LEU A 14 -37.49 5.29 -20.36
C LEU A 14 -36.81 5.55 -21.72
N CYS A 15 -35.62 6.15 -21.70
CA CYS A 15 -34.74 6.11 -22.87
C CYS A 15 -33.93 4.80 -22.84
N THR A 16 -34.47 3.78 -23.49
CA THR A 16 -33.69 2.65 -24.00
C THR A 16 -33.02 3.08 -25.30
N ASN A 17 -31.71 3.34 -25.30
CA ASN A 17 -30.89 2.99 -26.46
C ASN A 17 -29.40 2.93 -26.14
N THR A 18 -28.83 1.78 -26.43
CA THR A 18 -27.41 1.46 -26.52
C THR A 18 -26.74 2.25 -27.63
N GLN A 19 -25.84 3.18 -27.29
CA GLN A 19 -24.79 3.63 -28.19
C GLN A 19 -23.45 3.73 -27.46
N LYS A 20 -22.43 3.08 -28.04
CA LYS A 20 -21.02 3.06 -27.62
C LYS A 20 -20.51 4.50 -27.45
N CYS A 21 -20.23 4.93 -26.22
CA CYS A 21 -19.53 6.17 -25.98
C CYS A 21 -18.01 5.90 -25.98
N ASN A 22 -17.35 6.36 -27.04
CA ASN A 22 -15.91 6.27 -27.22
C ASN A 22 -15.21 7.37 -26.41
N ARG A 23 -14.08 7.01 -25.80
CA ARG A 23 -13.36 7.79 -24.79
C ARG A 23 -12.58 8.94 -25.46
N SER A 24 -13.13 10.14 -25.50
CA SER A 24 -12.34 11.40 -25.58
C SER A 24 -13.26 12.63 -25.52
N ARG A 25 -13.00 13.52 -24.56
CA ARG A 25 -13.66 14.83 -24.31
C ARG A 25 -15.11 14.79 -23.84
N CYS A 26 -15.30 14.66 -22.52
CA CYS A 26 -16.46 15.28 -21.87
C CYS A 26 -15.98 16.58 -21.21
N ASP A 27 -16.19 17.68 -21.93
CA ASP A 27 -15.96 19.03 -21.43
C ASP A 27 -17.12 19.43 -20.52
N PHE A 28 -16.83 19.85 -19.30
CA PHE A 28 -17.81 20.00 -18.20
C PHE A 28 -18.61 21.31 -18.27
N SER A 29 -18.91 21.81 -19.49
CA SER A 29 -19.38 23.20 -19.68
C SER A 29 -20.65 23.36 -20.52
N GLN A 30 -21.52 22.34 -20.64
CA GLN A 30 -22.80 22.50 -21.36
C GLN A 30 -23.98 21.80 -20.67
N PHE A 31 -24.25 22.16 -19.42
CA PHE A 31 -25.57 21.94 -18.82
C PHE A 31 -26.01 23.16 -18.01
N LEU A 32 -25.88 24.33 -18.62
CA LEU A 32 -26.61 25.52 -18.19
C LEU A 32 -27.35 26.02 -19.42
N LEU A 33 -28.68 25.93 -19.38
CA LEU A 33 -29.67 26.88 -19.90
C LEU A 33 -30.99 26.17 -20.19
N SER A 34 -31.92 26.18 -19.23
CA SER A 34 -33.28 26.69 -19.43
C SER A 34 -34.10 26.50 -18.15
N SER A 35 -34.16 27.50 -17.28
CA SER A 35 -35.22 27.60 -16.28
C SER A 35 -35.67 29.06 -16.17
N THR A 36 -36.73 29.39 -16.91
CA THR A 36 -37.55 30.57 -16.65
C THR A 36 -38.53 30.25 -15.52
N SER A 37 -38.33 30.96 -14.40
CA SER A 37 -39.27 31.22 -13.30
C SER A 37 -40.07 30.04 -12.72
N LEU A 38 -39.54 29.40 -11.68
CA LEU A 38 -40.33 28.92 -10.54
C LEU A 38 -39.43 28.74 -9.30
N GLY A 39 -39.81 29.40 -8.19
CA GLY A 39 -39.48 29.06 -6.80
C GLY A 39 -38.01 28.94 -6.36
N LYS A 40 -37.50 29.93 -5.62
CA LYS A 40 -36.24 29.87 -4.82
C LYS A 40 -36.18 28.66 -3.85
N HIS A 41 -37.29 28.01 -3.56
CA HIS A 41 -37.37 26.88 -2.62
C HIS A 41 -37.06 25.52 -3.27
N GLU A 42 -37.32 25.35 -4.57
CA GLU A 42 -37.08 24.10 -5.30
C GLU A 42 -35.60 23.93 -5.67
N SER A 43 -34.92 25.03 -6.00
CA SER A 43 -33.49 25.03 -6.32
C SER A 43 -32.63 24.59 -5.13
N THR A 44 -33.02 24.94 -3.91
CA THR A 44 -32.32 24.53 -2.68
C THR A 44 -32.49 23.04 -2.42
N LEU A 45 -33.68 22.48 -2.70
CA LEU A 45 -33.97 21.05 -2.50
C LEU A 45 -33.22 20.16 -3.52
N LEU A 46 -33.10 20.62 -4.77
CA LEU A 46 -32.30 19.96 -5.80
C LEU A 46 -30.79 19.99 -5.50
N CYS A 47 -30.29 21.09 -4.92
CA CYS A 47 -28.89 21.19 -4.51
C CYS A 47 -28.58 20.31 -3.28
N LEU A 48 -29.49 20.24 -2.30
CA LEU A 48 -29.36 19.39 -1.13
C LEU A 48 -29.35 17.91 -1.50
N THR A 49 -30.23 17.49 -2.40
CA THR A 49 -30.26 16.11 -2.91
C THR A 49 -29.01 15.74 -3.73
N GLN A 50 -28.46 16.68 -4.51
CA GLN A 50 -27.16 16.47 -5.19
C GLN A 50 -25.98 16.36 -4.22
N LEU A 51 -25.95 17.16 -3.15
CA LEU A 51 -24.92 17.07 -2.12
C LEU A 51 -25.03 15.74 -1.34
N GLU A 52 -26.23 15.31 -0.97
CA GLU A 52 -26.45 14.01 -0.33
C GLU A 52 -26.09 12.84 -1.26
N PHE A 53 -26.40 12.91 -2.57
CA PHE A 53 -25.99 11.90 -3.55
C PHE A 53 -24.47 11.87 -3.79
N SER A 54 -23.79 13.01 -3.63
CA SER A 54 -22.33 13.11 -3.75
C SER A 54 -21.60 12.54 -2.53
N GLU A 55 -22.21 12.59 -1.35
CA GLU A 55 -21.69 11.91 -0.16
C GLU A 55 -21.95 10.39 -0.18
N LEU A 56 -23.04 9.95 -0.83
CA LEU A 56 -23.34 8.53 -1.06
C LEU A 56 -22.45 7.84 -2.11
N ARG A 57 -21.59 8.59 -2.81
CA ARG A 57 -20.54 8.08 -3.70
C ARG A 57 -19.13 8.47 -3.26
N ARG A 58 -18.90 8.64 -1.96
CA ARG A 58 -17.53 8.42 -1.47
C ARG A 58 -17.36 6.90 -1.40
N PRO A 59 -16.58 6.25 -2.29
CA PRO A 59 -16.14 4.89 -1.97
C PRO A 59 -15.53 4.98 -0.58
N ALA A 60 -16.03 4.18 0.36
CA ALA A 60 -15.40 4.03 1.65
C ALA A 60 -13.91 3.86 1.35
N LYS A 61 -13.07 4.75 1.90
CA LYS A 61 -11.63 4.73 1.70
C LYS A 61 -11.16 3.42 2.32
N MET A 62 -11.21 2.33 1.55
CA MET A 62 -10.72 1.05 2.01
C MET A 62 -9.28 1.29 2.41
N PRO A 63 -8.83 0.75 3.54
CA PRO A 63 -7.39 0.70 3.78
C PRO A 63 -6.75 0.07 2.55
N GLU A 64 -5.85 0.79 1.92
CA GLU A 64 -5.07 0.30 0.78
C GLU A 64 -4.21 -0.84 1.34
N ASN A 65 -4.61 -2.08 1.10
CA ASN A 65 -3.84 -3.26 1.45
C ASN A 65 -2.88 -3.61 0.30
N ALA A 66 -1.89 -4.46 0.56
CA ALA A 66 -0.90 -4.83 -0.45
C ALA A 66 -1.53 -5.41 -1.72
N GLU A 67 -2.61 -6.18 -1.61
CA GLU A 67 -3.29 -6.78 -2.76
C GLU A 67 -3.90 -5.72 -3.67
N ALA A 68 -4.59 -4.71 -3.10
CA ALA A 68 -5.16 -3.61 -3.87
C ALA A 68 -4.07 -2.79 -4.57
N VAL A 69 -2.99 -2.45 -3.87
CA VAL A 69 -1.86 -1.72 -4.46
C VAL A 69 -1.18 -2.54 -5.56
N SER A 70 -0.92 -3.83 -5.30
CA SER A 70 -0.30 -4.74 -6.28
C SER A 70 -1.13 -4.88 -7.56
N ALA A 71 -2.47 -4.86 -7.45
CA ALA A 71 -3.36 -4.91 -8.60
C ALA A 71 -3.24 -3.69 -9.52
N THR A 72 -2.80 -2.52 -9.01
CA THR A 72 -2.55 -1.32 -9.82
C THR A 72 -1.26 -1.39 -10.63
N LEU A 73 -0.31 -2.26 -10.24
CA LEU A 73 1.00 -2.38 -10.89
C LEU A 73 0.89 -3.23 -12.16
N THR A 74 1.18 -2.62 -13.30
CA THR A 74 1.10 -3.27 -14.62
C THR A 74 2.35 -4.06 -14.99
N THR A 75 3.48 -3.78 -14.34
CA THR A 75 4.76 -4.45 -14.59
C THR A 75 4.71 -5.93 -14.20
N ASN A 76 5.49 -6.75 -14.90
CA ASN A 76 5.55 -8.20 -14.68
C ASN A 76 6.47 -8.60 -13.52
N ARG A 77 7.35 -7.71 -13.06
CA ARG A 77 8.17 -7.88 -11.85
C ARG A 77 8.02 -6.68 -10.95
N ASN A 78 7.44 -6.93 -9.78
CA ASN A 78 7.30 -5.94 -8.73
C ASN A 78 7.24 -6.62 -7.35
N CYS A 79 7.39 -5.82 -6.32
CA CYS A 79 7.28 -6.22 -4.94
C CYS A 79 6.46 -5.16 -4.20
N THR A 80 5.31 -5.55 -3.66
CA THR A 80 4.52 -4.72 -2.76
C THR A 80 4.78 -5.20 -1.33
N ILE A 81 5.11 -4.29 -0.43
CA ILE A 81 5.36 -4.58 0.99
C ILE A 81 4.24 -3.96 1.81
N GLU A 82 3.54 -4.79 2.57
CA GLU A 82 2.63 -4.36 3.63
C GLU A 82 3.33 -4.57 4.98
N LEU A 83 3.54 -3.48 5.71
CA LEU A 83 4.23 -3.50 7.00
C LEU A 83 3.27 -3.05 8.08
N THR A 84 2.96 -3.96 9.01
CA THR A 84 2.14 -3.70 10.17
C THR A 84 3.03 -3.56 11.41
N ASN A 85 3.03 -2.36 12.00
CA ASN A 85 3.67 -2.12 13.28
C ASN A 85 2.72 -2.53 14.41
N VAL A 86 2.87 -3.73 14.94
CA VAL A 86 2.04 -4.26 16.05
C VAL A 86 2.61 -3.84 17.42
N THR A 87 3.81 -3.26 17.45
CA THR A 87 4.41 -2.77 18.69
C THR A 87 3.56 -1.71 19.37
N THR A 88 3.73 -1.60 20.68
CA THR A 88 3.15 -0.56 21.52
C THR A 88 4.18 0.50 21.92
N GLY A 89 5.47 0.15 21.86
CA GLY A 89 6.57 1.03 22.29
C GLY A 89 7.31 1.74 21.15
N TYR A 90 7.21 1.26 19.91
CA TYR A 90 8.06 1.73 18.81
C TYR A 90 7.27 2.42 17.70
N CYS A 91 7.80 3.54 17.22
CA CYS A 91 7.43 4.11 15.93
C CYS A 91 8.52 3.80 14.92
N LEU A 92 8.14 3.47 13.69
CA LEU A 92 9.06 3.37 12.58
C LEU A 92 9.24 4.75 11.97
N ILE A 93 10.47 5.22 11.85
CA ILE A 93 10.80 6.52 11.29
C ILE A 93 11.96 6.40 10.31
N ASN A 94 12.25 7.49 9.59
CA ASN A 94 13.42 7.60 8.70
C ASN A 94 13.54 6.42 7.72
N PRO A 95 12.51 6.15 6.89
CA PRO A 95 12.60 5.12 5.88
C PRO A 95 13.75 5.40 4.94
N LYS A 96 14.56 4.38 4.67
CA LYS A 96 15.60 4.43 3.62
C LYS A 96 15.47 3.22 2.73
N VAL A 97 15.62 3.46 1.43
CA VAL A 97 15.54 2.43 0.40
C VAL A 97 16.85 2.41 -0.37
N TYR A 98 17.43 1.23 -0.50
CA TYR A 98 18.47 0.96 -1.48
C TYR A 98 17.93 -0.04 -2.50
N MET A 99 17.92 0.36 -3.77
CA MET A 99 17.55 -0.52 -4.89
C MET A 99 18.82 -0.98 -5.59
N SER A 100 19.04 -2.29 -5.64
CA SER A 100 20.07 -2.88 -6.51
C SER A 100 19.60 -3.03 -7.95
N SER A 101 18.29 -3.15 -8.17
CA SER A 101 17.63 -3.27 -9.48
C SER A 101 16.20 -2.77 -9.38
N GLY A 102 15.75 -2.00 -10.37
CA GLY A 102 14.44 -1.34 -10.34
C GLY A 102 14.43 -0.07 -9.48
N PHE A 103 13.23 0.42 -9.20
CA PHE A 103 13.02 1.67 -8.48
C PHE A 103 11.83 1.60 -7.52
N CYS A 104 11.75 2.60 -6.63
CA CYS A 104 10.65 2.76 -5.71
C CYS A 104 9.46 3.45 -6.41
N TYR A 105 8.33 2.74 -6.52
CA TYR A 105 7.15 3.22 -7.23
C TYR A 105 6.17 3.92 -6.29
N HIS A 106 5.79 3.23 -5.21
CA HIS A 106 5.06 3.84 -4.08
C HIS A 106 6.01 3.94 -2.89
N PRO A 107 6.40 5.15 -2.46
CA PRO A 107 7.39 5.31 -1.41
C PRO A 107 6.89 4.84 -0.04
N PRO A 108 7.79 4.32 0.82
CA PRO A 108 7.48 4.01 2.22
C PRO A 108 7.00 5.24 2.98
N GLN A 109 6.09 5.04 3.93
CA GLN A 109 5.56 6.12 4.75
C GLN A 109 6.67 6.72 5.64
N PRO A 110 6.79 8.05 5.74
CA PRO A 110 7.82 8.69 6.56
C PRO A 110 7.77 8.27 8.04
N THR A 111 6.60 7.87 8.52
CA THR A 111 6.39 7.40 9.89
C THR A 111 5.27 6.36 9.95
N VAL A 112 5.56 5.21 10.58
CA VAL A 112 4.57 4.18 10.88
C VAL A 112 4.42 4.09 12.39
N ARG A 113 3.33 4.67 12.90
CA ARG A 113 3.02 4.66 14.34
C ARG A 113 2.65 3.25 14.80
N THR A 114 2.62 3.08 16.11
CA THR A 114 2.12 1.87 16.76
C THR A 114 0.72 1.53 16.25
N THR A 115 0.44 0.23 16.10
CA THR A 115 -0.81 -0.35 15.60
C THR A 115 -1.26 0.13 14.21
N LYS A 116 -0.34 0.70 13.41
CA LYS A 116 -0.61 1.13 12.03
C LYS A 116 0.06 0.21 11.02
N THR A 117 -0.61 0.11 9.88
CA THR A 117 -0.12 -0.59 8.69
C THR A 117 0.21 0.44 7.63
N GLU A 118 1.31 0.22 6.93
CA GLU A 118 1.66 0.94 5.71
C GLU A 118 1.78 -0.02 4.52
N VAL A 119 1.73 0.55 3.32
CA VAL A 119 1.98 -0.19 2.08
C VAL A 119 2.90 0.65 1.20
N CYS A 120 3.95 0.00 0.67
CA CYS A 120 4.85 0.58 -0.32
C CYS A 120 5.14 -0.43 -1.44
N SER A 121 5.69 0.03 -2.56
CA SER A 121 5.97 -0.87 -3.67
C SER A 121 7.19 -0.48 -4.51
N PHE A 122 7.81 -1.50 -5.07
CA PHE A 122 9.04 -1.44 -5.85
C PHE A 122 8.82 -2.21 -7.16
N THR A 123 9.32 -1.67 -8.26
CA THR A 123 9.10 -2.24 -9.59
C THR A 123 10.41 -2.29 -10.37
N LYS A 124 10.49 -3.20 -11.34
CA LYS A 124 11.58 -3.21 -12.32
C LYS A 124 11.62 -1.91 -13.14
N ASP A 125 12.77 -1.63 -13.74
CA ASP A 125 12.92 -0.55 -14.73
C ASP A 125 12.21 -0.93 -16.04
N ASP A 126 11.65 0.02 -16.75
CA ASP A 126 10.96 -0.24 -18.02
C ASP A 126 11.92 -0.81 -19.07
N ASP A 127 11.40 -1.64 -19.97
CA ASP A 127 12.11 -2.21 -21.15
C ASP A 127 13.42 -2.98 -20.89
N THR A 128 13.73 -3.30 -19.62
CA THR A 128 14.90 -4.11 -19.25
C THR A 128 14.51 -5.50 -18.76
N ALA A 129 15.39 -6.49 -18.93
CA ALA A 129 15.21 -7.85 -18.38
C ALA A 129 15.66 -7.93 -16.91
N THR A 130 15.26 -6.94 -16.10
CA THR A 130 15.63 -6.83 -14.69
C THR A 130 14.44 -7.08 -13.76
N GLY A 131 14.77 -7.32 -12.48
CA GLY A 131 13.80 -7.56 -11.41
C GLY A 131 13.61 -6.34 -10.51
N ALA A 132 12.85 -6.54 -9.42
CA ALA A 132 12.75 -5.58 -8.31
C ALA A 132 13.53 -6.13 -7.12
N VAL A 133 14.67 -5.53 -6.81
CA VAL A 133 15.62 -6.07 -5.83
C VAL A 133 16.21 -4.95 -4.99
N GLY A 134 16.11 -5.07 -3.67
CA GLY A 134 16.57 -4.02 -2.77
C GLY A 134 16.46 -4.36 -1.30
N VAL A 135 16.68 -3.32 -0.48
CA VAL A 135 16.46 -3.33 0.96
C VAL A 135 15.75 -2.06 1.38
N LEU A 136 14.73 -2.22 2.21
CA LEU A 136 14.02 -1.16 2.91
C LEU A 136 14.40 -1.20 4.39
N THR A 137 14.71 -0.06 4.99
CA THR A 137 15.02 0.02 6.41
C THR A 137 14.20 1.08 7.11
N TYR A 138 13.87 0.83 8.38
CA TYR A 138 13.27 1.80 9.28
C TYR A 138 14.05 1.88 10.59
N ASP A 139 14.18 3.09 11.10
CA ASP A 139 14.70 3.36 12.44
C ASP A 139 13.62 3.05 13.48
N LEU A 140 13.98 2.24 14.48
CA LEU A 140 13.10 1.87 15.58
C LEU A 140 13.18 2.95 16.66
N PHE A 141 12.23 3.88 16.66
CA PHE A 141 12.16 4.95 17.64
C PHE A 141 11.32 4.53 18.84
N HIS A 142 11.98 4.33 19.98
CA HIS A 142 11.29 3.98 21.22
C HIS A 142 10.63 5.23 21.83
N MET A 143 9.30 5.21 21.96
CA MET A 143 8.51 6.39 22.27
C MET A 143 8.75 6.94 23.68
N GLN A 144 9.02 6.07 24.66
CA GLN A 144 9.21 6.46 26.06
C GLN A 144 10.62 6.98 26.32
N SER A 145 11.64 6.25 25.89
CA SER A 145 13.04 6.67 26.07
C SER A 145 13.47 7.74 25.07
N ARG A 146 12.72 7.94 23.97
CA ARG A 146 13.03 8.88 22.88
C ARG A 146 14.35 8.58 22.19
N VAL A 147 14.79 7.32 22.22
CA VAL A 147 16.04 6.85 21.63
C VAL A 147 15.75 6.01 20.38
N CYS A 148 16.66 6.08 19.42
CA CYS A 148 16.73 5.15 18.30
C CYS A 148 18.10 4.47 18.29
N SER A 149 18.15 3.22 18.75
CA SER A 149 19.37 2.42 18.82
C SER A 149 19.41 1.32 17.76
N GLU A 150 18.24 0.90 17.28
CA GLU A 150 18.08 -0.21 16.35
C GLU A 150 17.39 0.23 15.06
N ARG A 151 17.71 -0.46 13.97
CA ARG A 151 17.16 -0.27 12.63
C ARG A 151 16.71 -1.62 12.11
N MET A 152 15.43 -1.75 11.77
CA MET A 152 14.93 -2.93 11.07
C MET A 152 15.28 -2.85 9.59
N ALA A 153 15.52 -4.00 8.97
CA ALA A 153 15.78 -4.12 7.54
C ALA A 153 14.93 -5.24 6.93
N ILE A 154 14.36 -4.95 5.76
CA ILE A 154 13.60 -5.87 4.93
C ILE A 154 14.31 -5.95 3.58
N MET A 155 14.99 -7.06 3.32
CA MET A 155 15.61 -7.37 2.04
C MET A 155 14.64 -8.18 1.19
N PHE A 156 14.50 -7.79 -0.07
CA PHE A 156 13.68 -8.50 -1.04
C PHE A 156 14.39 -8.63 -2.38
N SER A 157 14.17 -9.75 -3.04
CA SER A 157 14.67 -10.02 -4.38
C SER A 157 13.61 -10.73 -5.21
N VAL A 158 13.09 -10.05 -6.23
CA VAL A 158 12.16 -10.60 -7.22
C VAL A 158 12.86 -10.59 -8.59
N PRO A 159 13.56 -11.66 -8.97
CA PRO A 159 14.34 -11.69 -10.21
C PRO A 159 13.46 -11.74 -11.47
N TYR A 160 14.01 -11.33 -12.61
CA TYR A 160 13.33 -11.45 -13.89
C TYR A 160 13.18 -12.91 -14.33
N ASP A 161 14.27 -13.68 -14.33
CA ASP A 161 14.29 -15.05 -14.82
C ASP A 161 14.17 -16.08 -13.68
N TYR A 162 13.05 -16.80 -13.63
CA TYR A 162 12.78 -17.84 -12.64
C TYR A 162 13.32 -19.23 -13.00
N ASN A 163 13.89 -19.39 -14.19
CA ASN A 163 14.58 -20.63 -14.56
C ASN A 163 15.87 -20.79 -13.75
N PHE A 164 16.58 -19.68 -13.49
CA PHE A 164 17.86 -19.68 -12.77
C PHE A 164 17.75 -19.14 -11.33
N TYR A 165 16.77 -18.27 -11.06
CA TYR A 165 16.67 -17.58 -9.78
C TYR A 165 15.30 -17.76 -9.12
N LYS A 166 15.25 -17.52 -7.82
CA LYS A 166 14.03 -17.59 -7.00
C LYS A 166 13.83 -16.29 -6.24
N ASN A 167 12.61 -16.10 -5.75
CA ASN A 167 12.33 -14.99 -4.85
C ASN A 167 13.03 -15.21 -3.51
N TRP A 168 13.61 -14.16 -2.94
CA TRP A 168 14.25 -14.21 -1.63
C TRP A 168 13.74 -13.09 -0.74
N LEU A 169 13.46 -13.44 0.51
CA LEU A 169 13.08 -12.54 1.58
C LEU A 169 14.12 -12.65 2.70
N GLY A 170 14.55 -11.51 3.23
CA GLY A 170 15.30 -11.46 4.47
C GLY A 170 14.79 -10.36 5.39
N VAL A 171 14.74 -10.64 6.69
CA VAL A 171 14.36 -9.66 7.71
C VAL A 171 15.34 -9.71 8.87
N GLY A 172 15.66 -8.56 9.43
CA GLY A 172 16.64 -8.45 10.51
C GLY A 172 16.62 -7.12 11.22
N VAL A 173 17.40 -7.05 12.30
CA VAL A 173 17.60 -5.82 13.10
C VAL A 173 19.09 -5.55 13.21
N PHE A 174 19.47 -4.33 12.91
CA PHE A 174 20.84 -3.84 12.89
C PHE A 174 20.97 -2.60 13.78
N GLU A 175 22.21 -2.20 14.06
CA GLU A 175 22.48 -0.91 14.71
C GLU A 175 22.14 0.23 13.75
N VAL A 176 21.65 1.38 14.26
CA VAL A 176 21.29 2.56 13.44
C VAL A 176 22.47 3.10 12.61
N ALA A 177 23.71 2.85 13.06
CA ALA A 177 24.92 3.19 12.31
C ALA A 177 25.06 2.39 11.00
N ARG A 178 24.39 1.23 10.87
CA ARG A 178 24.38 0.44 9.63
C ARG A 178 23.59 1.17 8.55
N ALA A 179 24.28 1.67 7.53
CA ALA A 179 23.67 2.37 6.41
C ALA A 179 22.77 1.45 5.58
N CYS A 180 21.71 2.02 4.99
CA CYS A 180 20.89 1.37 3.98
C CYS A 180 21.58 1.55 2.61
N ASP A 181 22.39 0.58 2.23
CA ASP A 181 23.25 0.67 1.05
C ASP A 181 23.50 -0.70 0.41
N LYS A 182 24.37 -0.71 -0.60
CA LYS A 182 24.84 -1.90 -1.31
C LYS A 182 25.51 -2.92 -0.38
N GLN A 183 26.20 -2.46 0.67
CA GLN A 183 26.88 -3.37 1.60
C GLN A 183 25.85 -4.11 2.45
N LEU A 184 24.86 -3.41 3.00
CA LEU A 184 23.75 -4.04 3.73
C LEU A 184 23.00 -5.04 2.85
N TYR A 185 22.68 -4.65 1.61
CA TYR A 185 22.02 -5.57 0.67
C TYR A 185 22.86 -6.84 0.43
N ASN A 186 24.17 -6.69 0.13
CA ASN A 186 25.04 -7.85 -0.09
C ASN A 186 25.16 -8.73 1.16
N HIS A 187 25.25 -8.12 2.34
CA HIS A 187 25.29 -8.83 3.62
C HIS A 187 24.04 -9.69 3.78
N MET A 188 22.85 -9.10 3.65
CA MET A 188 21.60 -9.85 3.79
C MET A 188 21.39 -10.89 2.67
N TYR A 189 21.82 -10.63 1.43
CA TYR A 189 21.54 -11.49 0.28
C TYR A 189 22.57 -12.61 0.04
N LYS A 190 23.86 -12.38 0.31
CA LYS A 190 24.95 -13.31 -0.06
C LYS A 190 25.61 -13.97 1.14
N GLU A 191 25.74 -13.25 2.24
CA GLU A 191 26.49 -13.75 3.39
C GLU A 191 25.69 -14.83 4.14
N LYS A 192 26.43 -15.55 4.99
CA LYS A 192 25.94 -16.68 5.78
C LYS A 192 25.97 -16.40 7.29
N ASP A 193 26.35 -15.19 7.70
CA ASP A 193 26.24 -14.75 9.08
C ASP A 193 24.79 -14.33 9.36
N PHE A 194 24.02 -15.24 9.94
CA PHE A 194 22.61 -15.01 10.28
C PHE A 194 22.43 -14.47 11.71
N SER A 195 23.45 -13.86 12.31
CA SER A 195 23.37 -13.31 13.66
C SER A 195 22.37 -12.13 13.76
N LYS A 196 22.33 -11.28 12.72
CA LYS A 196 21.52 -10.05 12.69
C LYS A 196 20.27 -10.13 11.81
N PHE A 197 20.08 -11.23 11.08
CA PHE A 197 18.94 -11.41 10.18
C PHE A 197 18.67 -12.89 9.89
N VAL A 198 17.46 -13.17 9.42
CA VAL A 198 17.09 -14.44 8.78
C VAL A 198 16.80 -14.19 7.31
N ARG A 199 17.12 -15.17 6.46
CA ARG A 199 16.78 -15.16 5.03
C ARG A 199 16.21 -16.51 4.61
N SER A 200 15.17 -16.49 3.79
CA SER A 200 14.65 -17.69 3.14
C SER A 200 14.31 -17.44 1.67
N GLU A 201 14.30 -18.51 0.90
CA GLU A 201 13.60 -18.53 -0.38
C GLU A 201 12.11 -18.29 -0.12
N ALA A 202 11.45 -17.53 -0.98
CA ALA A 202 10.02 -17.29 -0.87
C ALA A 202 9.27 -18.53 -1.34
N SER A 203 8.64 -19.23 -0.40
CA SER A 203 7.74 -20.36 -0.64
C SER A 203 6.27 -20.02 -0.32
N GLY A 204 5.99 -18.79 0.14
CA GLY A 204 4.74 -18.43 0.81
C GLY A 204 4.73 -18.74 2.31
N SER A 205 5.74 -19.44 2.83
CA SER A 205 5.90 -19.69 4.27
C SER A 205 6.49 -18.48 5.00
N GLY A 206 6.24 -18.42 6.31
CA GLY A 206 6.73 -17.34 7.16
C GLY A 206 8.18 -17.53 7.61
N VAL A 207 8.87 -16.42 7.80
CA VAL A 207 10.15 -16.32 8.51
C VAL A 207 9.98 -15.48 9.78
N GLU A 208 10.71 -15.83 10.82
CA GLU A 208 10.73 -15.10 12.10
C GLU A 208 12.17 -14.78 12.47
N TYR A 209 12.44 -13.51 12.80
CA TYR A 209 13.70 -13.06 13.38
C TYR A 209 13.44 -12.47 14.77
N LYS A 210 14.12 -12.99 15.78
CA LYS A 210 13.98 -12.57 17.18
C LYS A 210 15.14 -11.67 17.57
N ALA A 211 14.92 -10.37 17.65
CA ALA A 211 15.93 -9.40 18.05
C ALA A 211 15.97 -9.26 19.58
N GLN A 212 16.68 -8.26 20.10
CA GLN A 212 16.74 -8.02 21.54
C GLN A 212 15.43 -7.45 22.11
N HIS A 213 14.83 -6.48 21.42
CA HIS A 213 13.65 -5.75 21.92
C HIS A 213 12.38 -5.98 21.10
N VAL A 214 12.52 -6.47 19.87
CA VAL A 214 11.41 -6.67 18.93
C VAL A 214 11.55 -8.01 18.21
N ASP A 215 10.42 -8.55 17.78
CA ASP A 215 10.37 -9.72 16.91
C ASP A 215 9.79 -9.32 15.54
N LEU A 216 10.43 -9.78 14.48
CA LEU A 216 10.00 -9.57 13.10
C LEU A 216 9.43 -10.87 12.54
N ARG A 217 8.23 -10.79 11.97
CA ARG A 217 7.62 -11.88 11.21
C ARG A 217 7.36 -11.42 9.80
N ALA A 218 7.66 -12.25 8.81
CA ALA A 218 7.40 -11.89 7.44
C ALA A 218 7.06 -13.09 6.56
N THR A 219 6.27 -12.85 5.52
CA THR A 219 5.96 -13.83 4.46
C THR A 219 6.19 -13.17 3.10
N MET A 220 6.51 -13.96 2.08
CA MET A 220 6.67 -13.49 0.71
C MET A 220 6.07 -14.50 -0.27
N SER A 221 5.32 -14.02 -1.26
CA SER A 221 4.84 -14.86 -2.36
C SER A 221 5.95 -15.17 -3.37
N ASN A 222 5.85 -16.32 -4.03
CA ASN A 222 6.87 -16.82 -4.97
C ASN A 222 6.62 -16.41 -6.44
N VAL A 223 5.72 -15.45 -6.67
CA VAL A 223 5.30 -15.01 -8.01
C VAL A 223 6.00 -13.72 -8.45
N GLY A 224 5.88 -13.35 -9.72
CA GLY A 224 6.50 -12.14 -10.29
C GLY A 224 5.95 -10.82 -9.73
N LYS A 225 4.66 -10.79 -9.40
CA LYS A 225 4.03 -9.68 -8.66
C LYS A 225 4.02 -10.03 -7.17
N SER A 226 5.19 -9.93 -6.56
CA SER A 226 5.41 -10.43 -5.21
C SER A 226 4.71 -9.54 -4.18
N ILE A 227 4.15 -10.16 -3.16
CA ILE A 227 3.62 -9.47 -1.98
C ILE A 227 4.42 -9.95 -0.78
N ILE A 228 4.92 -9.00 -0.01
CA ILE A 228 5.57 -9.24 1.29
C ILE A 228 4.65 -8.68 2.36
N LYS A 229 4.36 -9.48 3.38
CA LYS A 229 3.69 -9.01 4.60
C LYS A 229 4.68 -9.10 5.73
N VAL A 230 4.87 -8.00 6.46
CA VAL A 230 5.78 -7.89 7.60
C VAL A 230 5.01 -7.42 8.81
N GLU A 231 5.25 -8.05 9.94
CA GLU A 231 4.71 -7.66 11.24
C GLU A 231 5.88 -7.45 12.21
N LEU A 232 5.86 -6.32 12.89
CA LEU A 232 6.79 -5.99 13.96
C LEU A 232 6.09 -6.08 15.31
N TYR A 233 6.61 -6.91 16.20
CA TYR A 233 6.08 -7.12 17.55
C TYR A 233 7.07 -6.63 18.60
N ASP A 234 6.54 -6.15 19.73
CA ASP A 234 7.36 -6.06 20.93
C ASP A 234 7.79 -7.47 21.31
N LYS A 235 9.06 -7.64 21.70
CA LYS A 235 9.52 -8.95 22.16
C LYS A 235 8.73 -9.33 23.41
N LEU A 236 8.05 -10.47 23.36
CA LEU A 236 7.35 -11.03 24.50
C LEU A 236 8.39 -11.53 25.51
N GLY A 237 8.83 -10.62 26.39
CA GLY A 237 9.71 -10.91 27.51
C GLY A 237 8.90 -11.24 28.75
N HIS A 238 9.13 -12.44 29.31
CA HIS A 238 8.78 -12.79 30.68
C HIS A 238 9.29 -11.70 31.63
N LYS A 239 8.38 -11.22 32.49
CA LYS A 239 8.70 -10.38 33.64
C LYS A 239 9.70 -11.07 34.58
#